data_AF-A0A4S3JQY2-F1
#
_entry.id   AF-A0A4S3JQY2-F1
#
_cell.length_a   1.000
_cell.length_b   1.000
_cell.length_c   1.000
_cell.angle_alpha   90.00
_cell.angle_beta   90.00
_cell.angle_gamma   90.00
#
_symmetry.space_group_name_H-M   'P 1'
#
loop_
_entity.id
_entity.type
_entity.pdbx_description
1 polymer ?
#
loop_
_entity_poly.entity_id
_entity_poly.type
_entity_poly.pdbx_seq_one_letter_code
_entity_poly.pdbx_strand_id
1 'polypeptide(L)'
;MADAELEEIRRARLAQLQQQQGGAPRGAGSEGQEEQRKQAENERRSAILSQILEPEAADRLGRIRLVKESRAADIENRLIMLAQTGQLRQKVNEEQLKQLLNAVAENQRKDEEEQKVVFNRRKGGWDDDDDLLDL
;
A
#
# COMPACT_ATOMS: atom_id res chain seq x y z
N MET A 1 -27.08 -37.20 11.60
CA MET A 1 -26.58 -35.97 12.26
C MET A 1 -25.37 -36.27 13.13
N ALA A 2 -25.40 -37.29 14.00
CA ALA A 2 -24.23 -37.72 14.78
C ALA A 2 -22.98 -38.13 13.94
N ASP A 3 -23.17 -38.67 12.72
CA ASP A 3 -22.04 -39.07 11.87
C ASP A 3 -21.26 -37.89 11.27
N ALA A 4 -21.91 -36.74 11.03
CA ALA A 4 -21.25 -35.56 10.44
C ALA A 4 -20.28 -34.90 11.44
N GLU A 5 -20.67 -34.82 12.72
CA GLU A 5 -19.79 -34.33 13.79
C GLU A 5 -18.61 -35.29 14.04
N LEU A 6 -18.83 -36.61 13.93
CA LEU A 6 -17.78 -37.61 14.04
C LEU A 6 -16.76 -37.53 12.89
N GLU A 7 -17.21 -37.25 11.67
CA GLU A 7 -16.35 -37.02 10.51
C GLU A 7 -15.54 -35.73 10.64
N GLU A 8 -16.14 -34.65 11.17
CA GLU A 8 -15.44 -33.40 11.47
C GLU A 8 -14.36 -33.59 12.52
N ILE A 9 -14.67 -34.30 13.61
CA ILE A 9 -13.69 -34.62 14.67
C ILE A 9 -12.54 -35.47 14.10
N ARG A 10 -12.85 -36.42 13.21
CA ARG A 10 -11.83 -37.26 12.55
C ARG A 10 -10.94 -36.45 11.62
N ARG A 11 -11.51 -35.54 10.83
CA ARG A 11 -10.75 -34.59 9.99
C ARG A 11 -9.86 -33.68 10.81
N ALA A 12 -10.38 -33.10 11.89
CA ALA A 12 -9.62 -32.23 12.78
C ALA A 12 -8.45 -32.99 13.44
N ARG A 13 -8.70 -34.22 13.90
CA ARG A 13 -7.67 -35.08 14.51
C ARG A 13 -6.59 -35.48 13.50
N LEU A 14 -6.98 -35.75 12.25
CA LEU A 14 -6.07 -36.13 11.17
C LEU A 14 -5.20 -34.94 10.74
N ALA A 15 -5.75 -33.73 10.66
CA ALA A 15 -4.99 -32.50 10.43
C ALA A 15 -3.99 -32.22 11.55
N GLN A 16 -4.40 -32.42 12.81
CA GLN A 16 -3.53 -32.25 13.97
C GLN A 16 -2.39 -33.28 14.00
N LEU A 17 -2.68 -34.53 13.61
CA LEU A 17 -1.66 -35.58 13.51
C LEU A 17 -0.69 -35.31 12.34
N GLN A 18 -1.18 -34.83 11.21
CA GLN A 18 -0.34 -34.40 10.08
C GLN A 18 0.59 -33.25 10.48
N GLN A 19 0.11 -32.32 11.30
CA GLN A 19 0.93 -31.24 11.87
C GLN A 19 1.97 -31.74 12.89
N GLN A 20 1.73 -32.88 13.54
CA GLN A 20 2.61 -33.46 14.55
C GLN A 20 3.61 -34.49 13.98
N GLN A 21 3.26 -35.14 12.87
CA GLN A 21 4.04 -36.20 12.22
C GLN A 21 4.79 -35.70 10.97
N GLY A 22 4.35 -34.60 10.36
CA GLY A 22 5.12 -33.81 9.40
C GLY A 22 6.12 -32.93 10.14
N GLY A 23 7.27 -33.48 10.51
CA GLY A 23 8.39 -32.74 11.09
C GLY A 23 8.91 -31.67 10.14
N ALA A 24 8.31 -30.48 10.18
CA ALA A 24 8.96 -29.23 9.82
C ALA A 24 9.35 -28.53 11.13
N PRO A 25 10.57 -27.98 11.24
CA PRO A 25 11.14 -27.56 12.51
C PRO A 25 10.27 -26.50 13.19
N ARG A 26 9.90 -26.80 14.43
CA ARG A 26 9.30 -25.90 15.40
C ARG A 26 10.30 -24.80 15.77
N GLY A 27 10.50 -23.85 14.85
CA GLY A 27 11.39 -22.69 15.01
C GLY A 27 10.87 -21.40 14.37
N ALA A 28 9.83 -21.44 13.51
CA ALA A 28 9.27 -20.25 12.89
C ALA A 28 8.14 -19.65 13.74
N GLY A 29 8.50 -19.08 14.89
CA GLY A 29 7.62 -18.16 15.61
C GLY A 29 7.40 -16.90 14.76
N SER A 30 6.16 -16.38 14.74
CA SER A 30 5.76 -15.06 14.21
C SER A 30 6.05 -14.71 12.73
N GLU A 31 7.22 -14.99 12.16
CA GLU A 31 7.67 -14.51 10.85
C GLU A 31 6.98 -15.21 9.67
N GLY A 32 6.82 -16.54 9.71
CA GLY A 32 6.14 -17.27 8.63
C GLY A 32 4.64 -16.95 8.51
N GLN A 33 4.01 -16.50 9.60
CA GLN A 33 2.61 -16.07 9.61
C GLN A 33 2.44 -14.66 9.03
N GLU A 34 3.41 -13.76 9.25
CA GLU A 34 3.42 -12.44 8.61
C GLU A 34 3.73 -12.53 7.12
N GLU A 35 4.66 -13.39 6.72
CA GLU A 35 4.99 -13.60 5.30
C GLU A 35 3.80 -14.15 4.52
N GLN A 36 3.07 -15.12 5.09
CA GLN A 36 1.83 -15.63 4.50
C GLN A 36 0.73 -14.57 4.43
N ARG A 37 0.60 -13.72 5.44
CA ARG A 37 -0.37 -12.60 5.40
C ARG A 37 -0.02 -11.60 4.30
N LYS A 38 1.26 -11.22 4.19
CA LYS A 38 1.73 -10.29 3.16
C LYS A 38 1.56 -10.85 1.75
N GLN A 39 1.87 -12.14 1.56
CA GLN A 39 1.63 -12.81 0.28
C GLN A 39 0.14 -12.84 -0.07
N ALA A 40 -0.71 -13.26 0.86
CA ALA A 40 -2.15 -13.28 0.63
C ALA A 40 -2.73 -11.88 0.31
N GLU A 41 -2.21 -10.83 0.94
CA GLU A 41 -2.61 -9.46 0.64
C GLU A 41 -2.14 -9.01 -0.75
N ASN A 42 -0.89 -9.31 -1.12
CA ASN A 42 -0.36 -9.02 -2.45
C ASN A 42 -1.07 -9.78 -3.55
N GLU A 43 -1.44 -11.04 -3.32
CA GLU A 43 -2.22 -11.85 -4.25
C GLU A 43 -3.62 -11.26 -4.44
N ARG A 44 -4.29 -10.85 -3.36
CA ARG A 44 -5.58 -10.16 -3.44
C ARG A 44 -5.48 -8.85 -4.21
N ARG A 45 -4.45 -8.04 -3.93
CA ARG A 45 -4.20 -6.79 -4.66
C ARG A 45 -3.96 -7.05 -6.14
N SER A 46 -3.12 -8.02 -6.46
CA SER A 46 -2.83 -8.41 -7.85
C SER A 46 -4.06 -8.96 -8.58
N ALA A 47 -4.92 -9.70 -7.89
CA ALA A 47 -6.17 -10.21 -8.43
C ALA A 47 -7.18 -9.08 -8.71
N ILE A 48 -7.27 -8.06 -7.84
CA ILE A 48 -8.11 -6.89 -8.08
C ILE A 48 -7.56 -6.10 -9.28
N LEU A 49 -6.25 -5.87 -9.30
CA LEU A 49 -5.57 -5.15 -10.38
C LEU A 49 -5.78 -5.84 -11.73
N SER A 50 -5.68 -7.17 -11.80
CA SER A 50 -5.89 -7.91 -13.06
C SER A 50 -7.34 -7.91 -13.56
N GLN A 51 -8.32 -7.75 -12.66
CA GLN A 51 -9.73 -7.62 -13.05
C GLN A 51 -10.05 -6.23 -13.61
N ILE A 52 -9.40 -5.18 -13.08
CA ILE A 52 -9.68 -3.80 -13.45
C ILE A 52 -8.76 -3.25 -14.55
N LEU A 53 -7.59 -3.83 -14.78
CA LEU A 53 -6.64 -3.39 -15.82
C LEU A 53 -6.84 -4.15 -17.12
N GLU A 54 -6.64 -3.46 -18.24
CA GLU A 54 -6.42 -4.10 -19.54
C GLU A 54 -5.00 -4.69 -19.63
N PRO A 55 -4.77 -5.72 -20.46
CA PRO A 55 -3.44 -6.32 -20.61
C PRO A 55 -2.38 -5.31 -21.05
N GLU A 56 -2.73 -4.33 -21.89
CA GLU A 56 -1.83 -3.24 -22.30
C GLU A 56 -1.47 -2.31 -21.13
N ALA A 57 -2.43 -2.03 -20.24
CA ALA A 57 -2.21 -1.21 -19.06
C ALA A 57 -1.33 -1.94 -18.02
N ALA A 58 -1.52 -3.26 -17.84
CA ALA A 58 -0.69 -4.08 -16.96
C ALA A 58 0.77 -4.11 -17.42
N ASP A 59 1.02 -4.28 -18.72
CA ASP A 59 2.37 -4.25 -19.28
C ASP A 59 3.03 -2.87 -19.10
N ARG A 60 2.26 -1.79 -19.33
CA ARG A 60 2.74 -0.42 -19.10
C ARG A 60 3.09 -0.17 -17.63
N LEU A 61 2.26 -0.63 -16.69
CA LEU A 61 2.53 -0.53 -15.26
C LEU A 61 3.81 -1.27 -14.89
N GLY A 62 4.03 -2.47 -15.46
CA GLY A 62 5.27 -3.23 -15.33
C GLY A 62 6.50 -2.45 -15.82
N ARG A 63 6.44 -1.84 -17.00
CA ARG A 63 7.53 -0.98 -17.52
C ARG A 63 7.79 0.23 -16.64
N ILE A 64 6.73 0.88 -16.12
CA ILE A 64 6.86 2.03 -15.22
C ILE A 64 7.54 1.61 -13.92
N ARG A 65 7.18 0.45 -13.37
CA ARG A 65 7.79 -0.10 -12.16
C ARG A 65 9.30 -0.29 -12.29
N LEU A 66 9.78 -0.70 -13.46
CA LEU A 66 11.22 -0.82 -13.75
C LEU A 66 11.95 0.53 -13.71
N VAL A 67 11.29 1.61 -14.13
CA VAL A 67 11.89 2.95 -14.14
C VAL A 67 11.81 3.62 -12.77
N LYS A 68 10.64 3.55 -12.13
CA LYS A 68 10.39 4.07 -10.78
C LYS A 68 9.26 3.29 -10.10
N GLU A 69 9.62 2.44 -9.15
CA GLU A 69 8.67 1.64 -8.37
C GLU A 69 7.69 2.49 -7.55
N SER A 70 8.16 3.59 -6.93
CA SER A 70 7.29 4.50 -6.16
C SER A 70 6.10 5.01 -7.00
N ARG A 71 6.34 5.39 -8.26
CA ARG A 71 5.26 5.87 -9.14
C ARG A 71 4.26 4.77 -9.52
N ALA A 72 4.72 3.53 -9.65
CA ALA A 72 3.85 2.40 -9.90
C ALA A 72 3.00 2.08 -8.65
N ALA A 73 3.59 2.11 -7.46
CA ALA A 73 2.90 1.86 -6.20
C ALA A 73 1.79 2.88 -5.93
N ASP A 74 2.02 4.17 -6.21
CA ASP A 74 1.01 5.22 -6.06
C ASP A 74 -0.22 4.96 -6.95
N ILE A 75 0.03 4.53 -8.19
CA ILE A 75 -1.02 4.18 -9.14
C ILE A 75 -1.77 2.92 -8.70
N GLU A 76 -1.06 1.87 -8.29
CA GLU A 76 -1.67 0.65 -7.77
C GLU A 76 -2.59 0.95 -6.58
N ASN A 77 -2.12 1.73 -5.61
CA ASN A 77 -2.90 2.13 -4.46
C ASN A 77 -4.14 2.94 -4.87
N ARG A 78 -4.00 3.87 -5.81
CA ARG A 78 -5.13 4.66 -6.31
C ARG A 78 -6.16 3.80 -7.04
N LEU A 79 -5.71 2.86 -7.87
CA LEU A 79 -6.57 1.94 -8.59
C LEU A 79 -7.30 0.98 -7.64
N ILE A 80 -6.61 0.45 -6.63
CA ILE A 80 -7.22 -0.39 -5.60
C ILE A 80 -8.29 0.38 -4.85
N MET A 81 -8.03 1.63 -4.46
CA MET A 81 -9.01 2.48 -3.79
C MET A 81 -10.26 2.73 -4.65
N LEU A 82 -10.07 3.02 -5.94
CA LEU A 82 -11.18 3.23 -6.88
C LEU A 82 -11.97 1.94 -7.18
N ALA A 83 -11.29 0.79 -7.16
CA ALA A 83 -11.91 -0.53 -7.29
C ALA A 83 -12.72 -0.91 -6.05
N GLN A 84 -12.18 -0.68 -4.85
CA GLN A 84 -12.86 -0.93 -3.57
C GLN A 84 -14.10 -0.06 -3.37
N THR A 85 -14.03 1.20 -3.82
CA THR A 85 -15.17 2.13 -3.79
C THR A 85 -16.20 1.86 -4.89
N GLY A 86 -15.90 0.94 -5.83
CA GLY A 86 -16.81 0.57 -6.93
C GLY A 86 -17.02 1.67 -7.96
N GLN A 87 -16.15 2.69 -8.01
CA GLN A 87 -16.23 3.77 -9.00
C GLN A 87 -15.74 3.32 -10.39
N LEU A 88 -14.89 2.29 -10.47
CA LEU A 88 -14.49 1.69 -11.74
C LEU A 88 -15.63 0.83 -12.31
N ARG A 89 -16.39 1.38 -13.24
CA ARG A 89 -17.36 0.64 -14.07
C ARG A 89 -16.74 0.02 -15.33
N GLN A 90 -15.55 0.46 -15.71
CA GLN A 90 -14.85 0.01 -16.91
C GLN A 90 -13.41 -0.34 -16.60
N LYS A 91 -12.83 -1.20 -17.46
CA LYS A 91 -11.41 -1.55 -17.38
C LYS A 91 -10.57 -0.33 -17.70
N VAL A 92 -9.47 -0.17 -16.96
CA VAL A 92 -8.53 0.94 -17.13
C VAL A 92 -7.59 0.61 -18.27
N ASN A 93 -7.59 1.50 -19.26
CA ASN A 93 -6.70 1.43 -20.41
C ASN A 93 -5.40 2.21 -20.15
N GLU A 94 -4.39 2.01 -20.99
CA GLU A 94 -3.07 2.64 -20.91
C GLU A 94 -3.16 4.17 -20.88
N GLU A 95 -4.05 4.77 -21.69
CA GLU A 95 -4.24 6.22 -21.74
C GLU A 95 -4.72 6.78 -20.39
N GLN A 96 -5.68 6.11 -19.75
CA GLN A 96 -6.18 6.49 -18.44
C GLN A 96 -5.11 6.33 -17.36
N LEU A 97 -4.29 5.28 -17.46
CA LEU A 97 -3.15 5.06 -16.58
C LEU A 97 -2.12 6.20 -16.70
N LYS A 98 -1.84 6.67 -17.92
CA LYS A 98 -0.95 7.82 -18.17
C LYS A 98 -1.53 9.12 -17.61
N GLN A 99 -2.83 9.35 -17.79
CA GLN A 99 -3.50 10.53 -17.24
C GLN A 99 -3.42 10.54 -15.70
N LEU A 100 -3.70 9.39 -15.06
CA LEU A 100 -3.53 9.21 -13.62
C LEU A 100 -2.08 9.43 -13.18
N LEU A 101 -1.10 8.89 -13.90
CA LEU A 101 0.33 9.09 -13.61
C LEU A 101 0.70 10.58 -13.63
N ASN A 102 0.24 11.31 -14.65
CA ASN A 102 0.53 12.74 -14.77
C ASN A 102 -0.14 13.53 -13.64
N ALA A 103 -1.40 13.25 -13.33
CA ALA A 103 -2.13 13.92 -12.25
C ALA A 103 -1.48 13.66 -10.88
N VAL A 104 -1.06 12.42 -10.60
CA VAL A 104 -0.34 12.08 -9.37
C VAL A 104 1.02 12.79 -9.31
N ALA A 105 1.75 12.83 -10.42
CA ALA A 105 3.05 13.51 -10.48
C ALA A 105 2.93 15.03 -10.30
N GLU A 106 1.87 15.66 -10.81
CA GLU A 106 1.59 17.08 -10.58
C GLU A 106 1.21 17.37 -9.13
N ASN A 107 0.39 16.51 -8.50
CA ASN A 107 0.05 16.66 -7.09
C ASN A 107 1.28 16.49 -6.20
N GLN A 108 2.12 15.49 -6.44
CA GLN A 108 3.36 15.29 -5.68
C GLN A 108 4.28 16.51 -5.74
N ARG A 109 4.42 17.15 -6.92
CA ARG A 109 5.21 18.38 -7.05
C ARG A 109 4.63 19.54 -6.26
N LYS A 110 3.30 19.70 -6.26
CA LYS A 110 2.63 20.74 -5.47
C LYS A 110 2.81 20.51 -3.97
N ASP A 111 2.68 19.26 -3.51
CA ASP A 111 2.91 18.89 -2.12
C ASP A 111 4.37 19.18 -1.69
N GLU A 112 5.36 18.90 -2.55
CA GLU A 112 6.77 19.21 -2.33
C GLU A 112 7.05 20.73 -2.27
N GLU A 113 6.37 21.52 -3.11
CA GLU A 113 6.47 22.98 -3.14
C GLU A 113 5.83 23.63 -1.90
N GLU A 114 4.67 23.14 -1.45
CA GLU A 114 3.98 23.61 -0.24
C GLU A 114 4.74 23.26 1.04
N GLN A 115 5.44 22.12 1.08
CA GLN A 115 6.26 21.72 2.24
C GLN A 115 7.61 22.45 2.32
N LYS A 116 8.01 23.21 1.30
CA LYS A 116 9.18 24.10 1.36
C LYS A 116 8.84 25.38 2.13
N VAL A 117 8.66 25.26 3.44
CA VAL A 117 8.50 26.40 4.34
C VAL A 117 9.79 27.21 4.37
N VAL A 118 9.82 28.31 3.62
CA VAL A 118 10.93 29.29 3.63
C VAL A 118 10.95 29.98 5.00
N PHE A 119 11.80 29.50 5.89
CA PHE A 119 12.06 30.15 7.18
C PHE A 119 12.81 31.48 6.96
N ASN A 120 12.09 32.58 6.74
CA ASN A 120 12.63 33.91 6.96
C ASN A 120 12.68 34.16 8.47
N ARG A 121 13.81 33.82 9.11
CA ARG A 121 14.10 34.30 10.47
C ARG A 121 14.17 35.82 10.43
N ARG A 122 13.08 36.46 10.85
CA ARG A 122 13.03 37.88 11.15
C ARG A 122 14.05 38.11 12.28
N LYS A 123 15.23 38.62 11.92
CA LYS A 123 16.20 39.18 12.86
C LYS A 123 15.52 40.42 13.44
N GLY A 124 14.78 40.23 14.53
CA GLY A 124 14.11 41.28 15.27
C GLY A 124 15.16 42.32 15.66
N GLY A 125 14.91 43.56 15.25
CA GLY A 125 15.60 44.73 15.78
C GLY A 125 15.30 44.81 17.27
N TRP A 126 16.37 44.75 18.05
CA TRP A 126 16.40 45.22 19.43
C TRP A 126 16.84 46.67 19.30
N ASP A 127 15.89 47.53 18.97
CA ASP A 127 16.07 48.97 19.13
C ASP A 127 14.76 49.47 19.73
N ASP A 128 14.94 50.37 20.69
CA ASP A 128 13.97 51.08 21.53
C ASP A 128 13.47 50.42 22.83
N ASP A 129 13.58 51.26 23.87
CA ASP A 129 12.98 51.22 25.20
C ASP A 129 13.72 50.43 26.31
N ASP A 130 14.84 50.96 26.79
CA ASP A 130 15.16 50.97 28.24
C ASP A 130 16.05 52.19 28.63
N ASP A 131 15.63 53.39 28.19
CA ASP A 131 16.01 54.68 28.80
C ASP A 131 15.12 54.97 30.04
N LEU A 132 15.13 54.07 31.03
CA LEU A 132 14.35 54.27 32.27
C LEU A 132 15.07 53.75 33.51
N LEU A 133 15.94 54.59 34.10
CA LEU A 133 15.92 54.95 35.53
C LEU A 133 17.13 55.85 35.87
N ASP A 134 16.87 57.15 35.88
CA ASP A 134 17.63 58.17 36.61
C ASP A 134 17.29 58.05 38.11
N LEU A 135 18.25 57.59 38.93
CA LEU A 135 18.33 57.87 40.38
C LEU A 135 19.75 57.62 40.94
#